data_AF-A0A975FU24-F1
#
_entry.id   AF-A0A975FU24-F1
#
_cell.length_a   1.000
_cell.length_b   1.000
_cell.length_c   1.000
_cell.angle_alpha   90.00
_cell.angle_beta   90.00
_cell.angle_gamma   90.00
#
_symmetry.space_group_name_H-M   'P 1'
#
loop_
_entity.id
_entity.type
_entity.pdbx_description
1 polymer ?
#
loop_
_entity_poly.entity_id
_entity_poly.type
_entity_poly.pdbx_seq_one_letter_code
_entity_poly.pdbx_strand_id
1 'polypeptide(L)' 'MVKDYRKKVGSKTGGIKLYAELKQDFIDTDIKIGRDKFYRFLKHNNLLVPKSKNYITTTNSNHM' A
#
# COMPACT_ATOMS: atom_id res chain seq x y z
N MET A 1 3.66 -1.63 13.89
CA MET A 1 2.78 -2.54 13.09
C MET A 1 3.02 -2.44 11.59
N VAL A 2 2.48 -1.44 10.87
CA VAL A 2 2.56 -1.38 9.39
C VAL A 2 4.01 -1.24 8.87
N LYS A 3 4.83 -0.38 9.49
CA LYS A 3 6.23 -0.18 9.09
C LYS A 3 7.10 -1.41 9.42
N ASP A 4 6.88 -2.03 10.55
CA ASP A 4 7.61 -3.23 10.99
C ASP A 4 7.30 -4.42 10.09
N TYR A 5 6.02 -4.62 9.76
CA TYR A 5 5.60 -5.64 8.80
C TYR A 5 6.23 -5.41 7.42
N ARG A 6 6.25 -4.16 6.93
CA ARG A 6 6.92 -3.82 5.66
C ARG A 6 8.42 -4.02 5.65
N LYS A 7 9.09 -3.94 6.81
CA LYS A 7 10.51 -4.29 6.93
C LYS A 7 10.75 -5.78 6.71
N LYS A 8 9.75 -6.63 7.03
CA LYS A 8 9.80 -8.09 6.89
C LYS A 8 9.42 -8.58 5.49
N VAL A 9 8.32 -8.07 4.91
CA VAL A 9 7.79 -8.54 3.60
C VAL A 9 8.15 -7.67 2.40
N GLY A 10 8.77 -6.51 2.63
CA GLY A 10 9.13 -5.55 1.59
C GLY A 10 8.22 -4.33 1.55
N SER A 11 8.79 -3.21 1.11
CA SER A 11 8.16 -1.88 1.14
C SER A 11 7.02 -1.70 0.14
N LYS A 12 6.91 -2.58 -0.88
CA LYS A 12 5.91 -2.51 -1.95
C LYS A 12 4.65 -3.36 -1.70
N THR A 13 4.44 -3.89 -0.50
CA THR A 13 3.27 -4.71 -0.19
C THR A 13 1.98 -3.87 -0.29
N GLY A 14 1.06 -4.33 -1.15
CA GLY A 14 -0.22 -3.67 -1.41
C GLY A 14 -1.17 -3.73 -0.21
N GLY A 15 -2.06 -2.74 -0.11
CA GLY A 15 -2.95 -2.55 1.05
C GLY A 15 -3.87 -3.73 1.38
N ILE A 16 -4.35 -4.50 0.38
CA ILE A 16 -5.20 -5.69 0.59
C ILE A 16 -4.42 -6.77 1.34
N LYS A 17 -3.22 -7.10 0.86
CA LYS A 17 -2.36 -8.11 1.51
C LYS A 17 -1.97 -7.65 2.92
N LEU A 18 -1.64 -6.37 3.05
CA LEU A 18 -1.27 -5.77 4.33
C LEU A 18 -2.41 -5.81 5.35
N TYR A 19 -3.66 -5.60 4.90
CA TYR A 19 -4.84 -5.74 5.76
C TYR A 19 -5.09 -7.19 6.17
N ALA A 20 -4.97 -8.15 5.25
CA ALA A 20 -5.20 -9.57 5.55
C ALA A 20 -4.23 -10.09 6.61
N GLU A 21 -2.97 -9.68 6.52
CA GLU A 21 -1.90 -10.13 7.41
C GLU A 21 -1.97 -9.46 8.79
N LEU A 22 -2.21 -8.14 8.82
CA LEU A 22 -2.41 -7.42 10.08
C LEU A 22 -3.78 -7.68 10.73
N LYS A 23 -4.68 -8.40 10.05
CA LYS A 23 -6.02 -8.69 10.58
C LYS A 23 -5.94 -9.43 11.90
N GLN A 24 -4.99 -10.36 12.04
CA GLN A 24 -4.79 -11.05 13.32
C GLN A 24 -4.27 -10.11 14.39
N ASP A 25 -3.23 -9.31 14.08
CA ASP A 25 -2.73 -8.33 15.03
C ASP A 25 -3.82 -7.35 15.51
N PHE A 26 -4.77 -6.97 14.63
CA PHE A 26 -5.92 -6.12 15.01
C PHE A 26 -6.89 -6.84 15.95
N ILE A 27 -7.08 -8.15 15.81
CA ILE A 27 -7.92 -8.95 16.71
C ILE A 27 -7.23 -9.09 18.08
N ASP A 28 -5.94 -9.41 18.10
CA ASP A 28 -5.13 -9.52 19.32
C ASP A 28 -5.06 -8.19 20.10
N THR A 29 -5.13 -7.06 19.40
CA THR A 29 -5.13 -5.71 20.01
C THR A 29 -6.53 -5.12 20.24
N ASP A 30 -7.61 -5.89 20.02
CA ASP A 30 -9.01 -5.46 20.11
C ASP A 30 -9.38 -4.25 19.21
N ILE A 31 -8.62 -4.01 18.15
CA ILE A 31 -8.85 -2.93 17.19
C ILE A 31 -9.90 -3.39 16.17
N LYS A 32 -11.15 -2.94 16.32
CA LYS A 32 -12.20 -3.11 15.30
C LYS A 32 -12.03 -2.14 14.13
N ILE A 33 -11.09 -2.45 13.23
CA ILE A 33 -10.89 -1.72 11.98
C ILE A 33 -11.33 -2.54 10.77
N GLY A 34 -12.24 -2.00 9.99
CA GLY A 34 -12.62 -2.57 8.69
C GLY A 34 -11.65 -2.17 7.58
N ARG A 35 -11.67 -2.92 6.47
CA ARG A 35 -10.85 -2.68 5.28
C ARG A 35 -10.88 -1.21 4.84
N ASP A 36 -12.07 -0.61 4.74
CA ASP A 36 -12.23 0.76 4.26
C ASP A 36 -11.60 1.80 5.20
N LYS A 37 -11.79 1.64 6.51
CA LYS A 37 -11.14 2.49 7.52
C LYS A 37 -9.62 2.33 7.48
N PHE A 38 -9.13 1.12 7.28
CA PHE A 38 -7.70 0.85 7.14
C PHE A 38 -7.11 1.53 5.90
N TYR A 39 -7.83 1.53 4.78
CA TYR A 39 -7.42 2.27 3.58
C TYR A 39 -7.41 3.79 3.78
N ARG A 40 -8.40 4.35 4.50
CA ARG A 40 -8.39 5.77 4.87
C ARG A 40 -7.20 6.12 5.75
N PHE A 41 -6.87 5.27 6.73
CA PHE A 41 -5.68 5.42 7.57
C PHE A 41 -4.38 5.38 6.75
N LEU A 42 -4.23 4.39 5.85
CA LEU A 42 -3.06 4.29 4.97
C LEU A 42 -2.92 5.52 4.06
N LYS A 43 -4.04 6.03 3.54
CA LYS A 43 -4.06 7.22 2.68
C LYS A 43 -3.65 8.48 3.45
N HIS A 44 -4.19 8.67 4.66
CA HIS A 44 -3.89 9.84 5.49
C HIS A 44 -2.42 9.87 5.94
N ASN A 45 -1.81 8.71 6.13
CA ASN A 45 -0.40 8.58 6.52
C ASN A 45 0.57 8.48 5.32
N ASN A 46 0.11 8.71 4.08
CA ASN A 46 0.88 8.54 2.85
C ASN A 46 1.61 7.18 2.76
N LEU A 47 1.01 6.13 3.32
CA LEU A 47 1.57 4.78 3.33
C LEU A 47 1.12 3.95 2.11
N LEU A 48 0.27 4.47 1.24
CA LEU A 48 -0.11 3.75 0.02
C LEU A 48 1.07 3.67 -0.95
N VAL A 49 1.25 2.49 -1.56
CA VAL A 49 2.27 2.30 -2.60
C VAL A 49 1.83 3.12 -3.82
N PRO A 50 2.63 4.09 -4.28
CA PRO A 50 2.26 4.91 -5.42
C PRO A 50 2.23 4.06 -6.70
N LYS A 51 1.28 4.37 -7.58
CA LYS A 51 1.25 3.77 -8.92
C LYS A 51 2.48 4.24 -9.70
N SER A 52 3.23 3.31 -10.28
CA SER A 52 4.31 3.65 -11.22
C SER A 52 3.71 4.34 -12.46
N LYS A 53 4.32 5.46 -12.88
CA LYS A 53 3.95 6.11 -14.14
C LYS A 53 4.41 5.22 -15.28
N ASN A 54 3.46 4.72 -16.07
CA ASN A 54 3.76 4.07 -17.34
C ASN A 54 3.80 5.17 -18.40
N TYR A 55 5.00 5.64 -18.75
CA TYR A 55 5.14 6.56 -19.87
C TYR A 55 4.91 5.78 -21.16
N ILE A 56 3.98 6.26 -21.98
CA ILE A 56 3.76 5.75 -23.34
C ILE A 56 4.65 6.59 -24.24
N THR A 57 5.81 6.07 -24.62
CA THR A 57 6.67 6.72 -25.60
C THR A 57 6.05 6.51 -26.97
N THR A 58 5.32 7.50 -27.48
CA THR A 58 4.92 7.52 -28.89
C THR A 58 6.14 7.94 -29.70
N THR A 59 6.78 7.00 -30.38
CA THR A 59 7.91 7.29 -31.28
C THR A 59 7.40 8.00 -32.52
N ASN A 60 7.24 9.33 -32.43
CA ASN A 60 7.26 10.21 -33.61
C ASN A 60 7.75 11.64 -33.31
N SER A 61 8.43 11.84 -32.17
CA SER A 61 8.83 13.16 -31.66
C SER A 61 10.35 13.32 -31.52
N ASN A 62 11.14 12.53 -32.26
CA ASN A 62 12.58 12.71 -32.40
C ASN A 62 13.04 12.45 -33.85
N HIS A 63 12.38 13.08 -34.81
CA HIS A 63 12.89 13.21 -36.17
C HIS A 63 13.77 14.47 -36.22
N MET A 64 15.07 14.27 -36.48
CA MET A 64 16.01 15.36 -36.79
C MET A 64 15.61 16.10 -38.07
#